data_AF-A0A2E3ZJ37-F1
#
_entry.id   AF-A0A2E3ZJ37-F1
#
_cell.length_a   1.000
_cell.length_b   1.000
_cell.length_c   1.000
_cell.angle_alpha   90.00
_cell.angle_beta   90.00
_cell.angle_gamma   90.00
#
_symmetry.space_group_name_H-M   'P 1'
#
loop_
_entity.id
_entity.type
_entity.pdbx_description
1 polymer ?
#
loop_
_entity_poly.entity_id
_entity_poly.type
_entity_poly.pdbx_seq_one_letter_code
_entity_poly.pdbx_strand_id
1 'polypeptide(L)'
;MARDIILGQLRLTVATLTIEEINQDRDSFMAQIQRNVDIELRKVGLSLINVNIVDITDESDYIDSIGKKAAATAVEQARVDVAEQEQFGAIGKARADRAKEIEVAQNVAASDKGKKQAEQDRRVYVSEQEAIAVGGENSARADIARSNADLAEQEAEANKRAMVARNLAEAEIQKAKFIEEEERLKAEEIVREQITKQQIEIAAEAEAERQRRVAKGEADAILMRYKAEAEGQQAVLDAKAAGYEKLIAAAGGRTGDASTLLMVEKIESMVNAQVEAIRNMKIDKVTVWDGGGNNGDGSATSNFVSSLVKSLPPIHDVAKMAGVDLPAYLGTVSDPTEADSE
;
A
#
# COMPACT_ATOMS: atom_id res chain seq x y z
N MET A 1 36.42 -166.24 -30.66
CA MET A 1 34.97 -166.52 -30.67
C MET A 1 34.16 -165.45 -29.93
N ALA A 2 34.17 -165.37 -28.60
CA ALA A 2 33.35 -164.35 -27.89
C ALA A 2 33.72 -162.89 -28.25
N ARG A 3 35.02 -162.60 -28.41
CA ARG A 3 35.53 -161.29 -28.88
C ARG A 3 34.99 -160.92 -30.26
N ASP A 4 34.93 -161.89 -31.17
CA ASP A 4 34.52 -161.66 -32.56
C ASP A 4 33.01 -161.40 -32.65
N ILE A 5 32.21 -162.05 -31.79
CA ILE A 5 30.78 -161.81 -31.64
C ILE A 5 30.50 -160.40 -31.13
N ILE A 6 31.24 -159.97 -30.10
CA ILE A 6 31.10 -158.61 -29.54
C ILE A 6 31.48 -157.56 -30.60
N LEU A 7 32.61 -157.72 -31.29
CA LEU A 7 33.05 -156.78 -32.33
C LEU A 7 32.09 -156.75 -33.54
N GLY A 8 31.55 -157.91 -33.93
CA GLY A 8 30.55 -158.00 -35.00
C GLY A 8 29.28 -157.24 -34.66
N GLN A 9 28.76 -157.41 -33.44
CA GLN A 9 27.53 -156.75 -33.02
C GLN A 9 27.70 -155.27 -32.70
N LEU A 10 28.87 -154.85 -32.19
CA LEU A 10 29.25 -153.45 -32.06
C LEU A 10 29.29 -152.74 -33.42
N ARG A 11 29.84 -153.40 -34.45
CA ARG A 11 29.85 -152.84 -35.80
C ARG A 11 28.44 -152.65 -36.36
N LEU A 12 27.55 -153.62 -36.14
CA LEU A 12 26.17 -153.55 -36.64
C LEU A 12 25.35 -152.46 -35.95
N THR A 13 25.55 -152.28 -34.64
CA THR A 13 24.88 -151.22 -33.86
C THR A 13 25.40 -149.82 -34.20
N VAL A 14 26.71 -149.66 -34.41
CA VAL A 14 27.29 -148.39 -34.90
C VAL A 14 26.81 -148.05 -36.30
N ALA A 15 26.61 -149.05 -37.18
CA ALA A 15 26.15 -148.82 -38.55
C ALA A 15 24.69 -148.33 -38.65
N THR A 16 23.87 -148.55 -37.60
CA THR A 16 22.46 -148.12 -37.58
C THR A 16 22.23 -146.73 -37.01
N LEU A 17 23.25 -146.10 -36.43
CA LEU A 17 23.16 -144.79 -35.76
C LEU A 17 23.99 -143.74 -36.49
N THR A 18 23.59 -142.47 -36.36
CA THR A 18 24.37 -141.33 -36.85
C THR A 18 25.46 -140.93 -35.84
N ILE A 19 26.52 -140.26 -36.31
CA ILE A 19 27.62 -139.81 -35.46
C ILE A 19 27.12 -138.80 -34.41
N GLU A 20 26.12 -138.00 -34.76
CA GLU A 20 25.46 -137.04 -33.88
C GLU A 20 24.69 -137.72 -32.75
N GLU A 21 23.91 -138.76 -33.04
CA GLU A 21 23.17 -139.53 -32.03
C GLU A 21 24.13 -140.25 -31.06
N ILE A 22 25.22 -140.82 -31.59
CA ILE A 22 26.26 -141.46 -30.78
C ILE A 22 26.92 -140.47 -29.80
N ASN A 23 27.06 -139.20 -30.17
CA ASN A 23 27.71 -138.19 -29.34
C ASN A 23 26.75 -137.41 -28.43
N GLN A 24 25.52 -137.12 -28.88
CA GLN A 24 24.52 -136.35 -28.13
C GLN A 24 23.80 -137.18 -27.06
N ASP A 25 23.53 -138.46 -27.31
CA ASP A 25 22.81 -139.34 -26.39
C ASP A 25 23.56 -140.67 -26.18
N ARG A 26 24.59 -140.59 -25.33
CA ARG A 26 25.45 -141.73 -25.00
C ARG A 26 24.70 -142.83 -24.27
N ASP A 27 23.71 -142.49 -23.45
CA ASP A 27 22.98 -143.45 -22.62
C ASP A 27 22.10 -144.36 -23.50
N SER A 28 21.43 -143.78 -24.50
CA SER A 28 20.65 -144.52 -25.48
C SER A 28 21.51 -145.51 -26.30
N PHE A 29 22.71 -145.08 -26.71
CA PHE A 29 23.66 -145.92 -27.45
C PHE A 29 24.15 -147.13 -26.63
N MET A 30 24.51 -146.91 -25.35
CA MET A 30 24.92 -148.00 -24.44
C MET A 30 23.84 -149.06 -24.27
N ALA A 31 22.59 -148.61 -24.08
CA ALA A 31 21.45 -149.49 -23.88
C ALA A 31 21.23 -150.40 -25.11
N GLN A 32 21.43 -149.87 -26.32
CA GLN A 32 21.33 -150.64 -27.56
C GLN A 32 22.45 -151.66 -27.72
N ILE A 33 23.70 -151.27 -27.41
CA ILE A 33 24.85 -152.19 -27.43
C ILE A 33 24.63 -153.34 -26.45
N GLN A 34 24.26 -153.03 -25.20
CA GLN A 34 24.09 -154.03 -24.15
C GLN A 34 23.03 -155.07 -24.54
N ARG A 35 21.87 -154.62 -25.04
CA ARG A 35 20.79 -155.51 -25.47
C ARG A 35 21.23 -156.46 -26.59
N ASN A 36 21.93 -155.92 -27.57
CA ASN A 36 22.32 -156.65 -28.77
C ASN A 36 23.47 -157.62 -28.53
N VAL A 37 24.46 -157.23 -27.73
CA VAL A 37 25.60 -158.09 -27.38
C VAL A 37 25.21 -159.19 -26.39
N ASP A 38 24.31 -158.90 -25.44
CA ASP A 38 23.86 -159.89 -24.46
C ASP A 38 23.09 -161.06 -25.10
N ILE A 39 22.23 -160.78 -26.10
CA ILE A 39 21.50 -161.82 -26.86
C ILE A 39 22.48 -162.77 -27.56
N GLU A 40 23.55 -162.23 -28.15
CA GLU A 40 24.48 -163.02 -28.94
C GLU A 40 25.48 -163.81 -28.07
N LEU A 41 25.92 -163.25 -26.94
CA LEU A 41 26.78 -163.95 -25.98
C LEU A 41 26.08 -165.13 -25.30
N ARG A 42 24.75 -165.02 -25.06
CA ARG A 42 23.95 -166.11 -24.47
C ARG A 42 23.94 -167.37 -25.34
N LYS A 43 24.00 -167.25 -26.67
CA LYS A 43 24.06 -168.40 -27.60
C LYS A 43 25.31 -169.25 -27.42
N VAL A 44 26.36 -168.69 -26.83
CA VAL A 44 27.65 -169.35 -26.56
C VAL A 44 27.81 -169.64 -25.06
N GLY A 45 26.78 -169.40 -24.24
CA GLY A 45 26.77 -169.67 -22.80
C GLY A 45 27.45 -168.60 -21.93
N LEU A 46 27.68 -167.40 -22.46
CA LEU A 46 28.28 -166.26 -21.73
C LEU A 46 27.22 -165.20 -21.43
N SER A 47 27.37 -164.47 -20.32
CA SER A 47 26.49 -163.36 -19.93
C SER A 47 27.27 -162.05 -19.82
N LEU A 48 26.67 -160.97 -20.29
CA LEU A 48 27.25 -159.64 -20.25
C LEU A 48 26.94 -158.95 -18.92
N ILE A 49 27.97 -158.62 -18.13
CA ILE A 49 27.78 -157.95 -16.82
C ILE A 49 27.69 -156.44 -17.00
N ASN A 50 28.63 -155.84 -17.72
CA ASN A 50 28.66 -154.41 -18.01
C ASN A 50 29.42 -154.12 -19.31
N VAL A 51 29.04 -153.04 -19.99
CA VAL A 51 29.76 -152.45 -21.13
C VAL A 51 29.87 -150.96 -20.89
N ASN A 52 31.10 -150.45 -20.93
CA ASN A 52 31.38 -149.02 -20.93
C ASN A 52 32.17 -148.69 -22.19
N ILE A 53 31.92 -147.52 -22.77
CA ILE A 53 32.76 -146.96 -23.83
C ILE A 53 33.77 -146.04 -23.17
N VAL A 54 35.03 -146.22 -23.55
CA VAL A 54 36.15 -145.43 -23.01
C VAL A 54 36.30 -144.14 -23.80
N ASP A 55 36.35 -144.24 -25.13
CA ASP A 55 36.51 -143.09 -26.00
C ASP A 55 35.87 -143.36 -27.38
N ILE A 56 35.46 -142.30 -28.05
CA ILE A 56 34.89 -142.33 -29.41
C ILE A 56 35.72 -141.37 -30.25
N THR A 57 36.54 -141.94 -31.13
CA THR A 57 37.42 -141.19 -32.00
C THR A 57 37.02 -141.41 -33.45
N ASP A 58 37.11 -140.35 -34.24
CA ASP A 58 36.92 -140.39 -35.69
C ASP A 58 38.28 -140.16 -36.39
N GLU A 59 38.48 -140.79 -37.54
CA GLU A 59 39.67 -140.56 -38.38
C GLU A 59 39.58 -139.24 -39.16
N SER A 60 38.39 -138.64 -39.27
CA SER A 60 38.11 -137.44 -40.08
C SER A 60 37.98 -136.14 -39.27
N ASP A 61 38.41 -136.09 -38.00
CA ASP A 61 38.35 -134.91 -37.10
C ASP A 61 36.94 -134.24 -36.99
N TYR A 62 35.87 -134.95 -37.38
CA TYR A 62 34.53 -134.38 -37.50
C TYR A 62 33.93 -134.02 -36.13
N ILE A 63 34.11 -134.90 -35.15
CA ILE A 63 33.58 -134.74 -33.78
C ILE A 63 34.19 -133.51 -33.09
N ASP A 64 35.51 -133.32 -33.21
CA ASP A 64 36.23 -132.16 -32.67
C ASP A 64 35.76 -130.85 -33.33
N SER A 65 35.50 -130.90 -34.63
CA SER A 65 35.00 -129.75 -35.40
C SER A 65 33.58 -129.36 -34.99
N ILE A 66 32.69 -130.33 -34.72
CA ILE A 66 31.35 -130.09 -34.17
C ILE A 66 31.45 -129.48 -32.77
N GLY A 67 32.32 -130.00 -31.91
CA GLY A 67 32.53 -129.46 -30.56
C GLY A 67 33.00 -128.00 -30.59
N LYS A 68 33.99 -127.69 -31.43
CA LYS A 68 34.48 -126.31 -31.65
C LYS A 68 33.39 -125.40 -32.21
N LYS A 69 32.59 -125.88 -33.17
CA LYS A 69 31.47 -125.12 -33.74
C LYS A 69 30.39 -124.83 -32.70
N ALA A 70 29.97 -125.83 -31.92
CA ALA A 70 28.96 -125.67 -30.88
C ALA A 70 29.41 -124.69 -29.79
N ALA A 71 30.67 -124.79 -29.35
CA ALA A 71 31.25 -123.86 -28.39
C ALA A 71 31.32 -122.42 -28.95
N ALA A 72 31.76 -122.25 -30.20
CA ALA A 72 31.80 -120.94 -30.84
C ALA A 72 30.39 -120.34 -31.01
N THR A 73 29.40 -121.14 -31.41
CA THR A 73 28.00 -120.71 -31.52
C THR A 73 27.42 -120.32 -30.17
N ALA A 74 27.71 -121.06 -29.10
CA ALA A 74 27.25 -120.71 -27.75
C ALA A 74 27.88 -119.38 -27.26
N VAL A 75 29.17 -119.16 -27.53
CA VAL A 75 29.86 -117.92 -27.19
C VAL A 75 29.31 -116.73 -27.98
N GLU A 76 29.09 -116.88 -29.28
CA GLU A 76 28.50 -115.80 -30.10
C GLU A 76 27.06 -115.53 -29.74
N GLN A 77 26.24 -116.55 -29.43
CA GLN A 77 24.89 -116.33 -28.95
C GLN A 77 24.89 -115.55 -27.63
N ALA A 78 25.76 -115.91 -26.68
CA ALA A 78 25.90 -115.16 -25.44
C ALA A 78 26.35 -113.71 -25.69
N ARG A 79 27.22 -113.46 -26.67
CA ARG A 79 27.63 -112.10 -27.06
C ARG A 79 26.47 -111.31 -27.66
N VAL A 80 25.66 -111.93 -28.51
CA VAL A 80 24.46 -111.30 -29.08
C VAL A 80 23.49 -110.93 -27.97
N ASP A 81 23.20 -111.87 -27.05
CA ASP A 81 22.28 -111.63 -25.93
C ASP A 81 22.77 -110.48 -25.04
N VAL A 82 24.07 -110.43 -24.72
CA VAL A 82 24.67 -109.32 -23.95
C VAL A 82 24.56 -108.00 -24.71
N ALA A 83 24.88 -107.98 -26.01
CA ALA A 83 24.80 -106.77 -26.82
C ALA A 83 23.35 -106.25 -26.94
N GLU A 84 22.36 -107.14 -27.06
CA GLU A 84 20.94 -106.77 -27.07
C GLU A 84 20.51 -106.18 -25.73
N GLN A 85 20.92 -106.77 -24.60
CA GLN A 85 20.63 -106.23 -23.27
C GLN A 85 21.30 -104.88 -23.03
N GLU A 86 22.56 -104.71 -23.46
CA GLU A 86 23.25 -103.43 -23.40
C GLU A 86 22.55 -102.37 -24.25
N GLN A 87 22.12 -102.72 -25.47
CA GLN A 87 21.36 -101.82 -26.34
C GLN A 87 20.03 -101.42 -25.70
N PHE A 88 19.29 -102.38 -25.13
CA PHE A 88 18.01 -102.11 -24.49
C PHE A 88 18.19 -101.23 -23.24
N GLY A 89 19.21 -101.50 -22.43
CA GLY A 89 19.59 -100.67 -21.29
C GLY A 89 19.96 -99.24 -21.68
N ALA A 90 20.76 -99.08 -22.74
CA ALA A 90 21.14 -97.77 -23.27
C ALA A 90 19.93 -96.98 -23.79
N ILE A 91 19.00 -97.64 -24.52
CA ILE A 91 17.76 -97.02 -24.99
C ILE A 91 16.87 -96.63 -23.81
N GLY A 92 16.72 -97.50 -22.81
CA GLY A 92 15.95 -97.23 -21.59
C GLY A 92 16.50 -96.01 -20.84
N LYS A 93 17.82 -95.95 -20.66
CA LYS A 93 18.50 -94.81 -20.05
C LYS A 93 18.30 -93.53 -20.85
N ALA A 94 18.53 -93.55 -22.16
CA ALA A 94 18.35 -92.39 -23.02
C ALA A 94 16.89 -91.87 -23.03
N ARG A 95 15.90 -92.76 -22.96
CA ARG A 95 14.49 -92.38 -22.82
C ARG A 95 14.20 -91.73 -21.47
N ALA A 96 14.71 -92.30 -20.37
CA ALA A 96 14.54 -91.74 -19.04
C ALA A 96 15.20 -90.37 -18.91
N ASP A 97 16.42 -90.22 -19.42
CA ASP A 97 17.16 -88.95 -19.42
C ASP A 97 16.42 -87.89 -20.23
N ARG A 98 15.94 -88.23 -21.44
CA ARG A 98 15.11 -87.31 -22.25
C ARG A 98 13.83 -86.91 -21.54
N ALA A 99 13.11 -87.86 -20.94
CA ALA A 99 11.86 -87.57 -20.23
C ALA A 99 12.10 -86.62 -19.07
N LYS A 100 13.15 -86.87 -18.27
CA LYS A 100 13.58 -86.01 -17.19
C LYS A 100 13.93 -84.60 -17.68
N GLU A 101 14.70 -84.46 -18.75
CA GLU A 101 15.07 -83.15 -19.31
C GLU A 101 13.84 -82.36 -19.77
N ILE A 102 12.90 -83.01 -20.45
CA ILE A 102 11.64 -82.38 -20.90
C ILE A 102 10.84 -81.89 -19.69
N GLU A 103 10.66 -82.73 -18.68
CA GLU A 103 9.88 -82.39 -17.50
C GLU A 103 10.52 -81.26 -16.68
N VAL A 104 11.85 -81.30 -16.51
CA VAL A 104 12.60 -80.21 -15.87
C VAL A 104 12.44 -78.91 -16.66
N ALA A 105 12.60 -78.93 -17.98
CA ALA A 105 12.44 -77.75 -18.83
C ALA A 105 11.02 -77.18 -18.76
N GLN A 106 9.99 -78.04 -18.76
CA GLN A 106 8.60 -77.63 -18.60
C GLN A 106 8.34 -76.97 -17.24
N ASN A 107 8.85 -77.55 -16.16
CA ASN A 107 8.70 -77.00 -14.81
C ASN A 107 9.43 -75.67 -14.65
N VAL A 108 10.62 -75.51 -15.24
CA VAL A 108 11.35 -74.22 -15.26
C VAL A 108 10.55 -73.18 -16.04
N ALA A 109 10.07 -73.51 -17.24
CA ALA A 109 9.26 -72.59 -18.04
C ALA A 109 7.96 -72.18 -17.34
N ALA A 110 7.28 -73.11 -16.67
CA ALA A 110 6.09 -72.83 -15.87
C ALA A 110 6.40 -71.93 -14.67
N SER A 111 7.50 -72.20 -13.97
CA SER A 111 7.97 -71.40 -12.84
C SER A 111 8.28 -69.97 -13.25
N ASP A 112 8.97 -69.78 -14.38
CA ASP A 112 9.34 -68.45 -14.86
C ASP A 112 8.12 -67.67 -15.35
N LYS A 113 7.16 -68.33 -16.01
CA LYS A 113 5.86 -67.73 -16.34
C LYS A 113 5.11 -67.29 -15.06
N GLY A 114 5.05 -68.16 -14.05
CA GLY A 114 4.41 -67.84 -12.76
C GLY A 114 5.08 -66.66 -12.05
N LYS A 115 6.41 -66.61 -12.03
CA LYS A 115 7.17 -65.47 -11.49
C LYS A 115 6.88 -64.17 -12.23
N LYS A 116 6.84 -64.21 -13.57
CA LYS A 116 6.57 -63.02 -14.38
C LYS A 116 5.13 -62.53 -14.24
N GLN A 117 4.17 -63.45 -14.13
CA GLN A 117 2.78 -63.10 -13.83
C GLN A 117 2.68 -62.43 -12.45
N ALA A 118 3.25 -63.03 -11.41
CA ALA A 118 3.25 -62.45 -10.07
C ALA A 118 3.96 -61.08 -10.01
N GLU A 119 5.04 -60.90 -10.76
CA GLU A 119 5.73 -59.61 -10.89
C GLU A 119 4.85 -58.57 -11.58
N GLN A 120 4.15 -58.95 -12.66
CA GLN A 120 3.20 -58.09 -13.35
C GLN A 120 2.05 -57.69 -12.43
N ASP A 121 1.39 -58.66 -11.79
CA ASP A 121 0.25 -58.42 -10.90
C ASP A 121 0.65 -57.49 -9.75
N ARG A 122 1.83 -57.71 -9.16
CA ARG A 122 2.40 -56.83 -8.15
C ARG A 122 2.61 -55.42 -8.67
N ARG A 123 3.20 -55.26 -9.87
CA ARG A 123 3.44 -53.92 -10.46
C ARG A 123 2.14 -53.19 -10.75
N VAL A 124 1.13 -53.88 -11.30
CA VAL A 124 -0.18 -53.30 -11.58
C VAL A 124 -0.84 -52.86 -10.28
N TYR A 125 -0.85 -53.73 -9.27
CA TYR A 125 -1.42 -53.40 -7.96
C TYR A 125 -0.74 -52.20 -7.30
N VAL A 126 0.60 -52.17 -7.28
CA VAL A 126 1.35 -51.03 -6.72
C VAL A 126 1.05 -49.75 -7.48
N SER A 127 1.08 -49.78 -8.81
CA SER A 127 0.78 -48.62 -9.65
C SER A 127 -0.65 -48.10 -9.45
N GLU A 128 -1.63 -49.00 -9.28
CA GLU A 128 -3.02 -48.65 -8.98
C GLU A 128 -3.16 -47.99 -7.60
N GLN A 129 -2.53 -48.55 -6.57
CA GLN A 129 -2.54 -47.95 -5.23
C GLN A 129 -1.82 -46.58 -5.22
N GLU A 130 -0.72 -46.44 -5.94
CA GLU A 130 -0.03 -45.16 -6.12
C GLU A 130 -0.91 -44.14 -6.83
N ALA A 131 -1.63 -44.53 -7.89
CA ALA A 131 -2.56 -43.65 -8.59
C ALA A 131 -3.70 -43.18 -7.68
N ILE A 132 -4.27 -44.07 -6.85
CA ILE A 132 -5.30 -43.72 -5.87
C ILE A 132 -4.73 -42.77 -4.80
N ALA A 133 -3.53 -43.05 -4.28
CA ALA A 133 -2.87 -42.21 -3.29
C ALA A 133 -2.59 -40.80 -3.83
N VAL A 134 -2.04 -40.70 -5.05
CA VAL A 134 -1.80 -39.42 -5.72
C VAL A 134 -3.11 -38.69 -6.01
N GLY A 135 -4.17 -39.40 -6.41
CA GLY A 135 -5.51 -38.83 -6.58
C GLY A 135 -6.05 -38.23 -5.28
N GLY A 136 -5.92 -38.97 -4.17
CA GLY A 136 -6.29 -38.51 -2.83
C GLY A 136 -5.47 -37.30 -2.37
N GLU A 137 -4.15 -37.31 -2.60
CA GLU A 137 -3.26 -36.19 -2.27
C GLU A 137 -3.61 -34.93 -3.07
N ASN A 138 -3.89 -35.07 -4.38
CA ASN A 138 -4.30 -33.96 -5.22
C ASN A 138 -5.66 -33.39 -4.78
N SER A 139 -6.62 -34.25 -4.42
CA SER A 139 -7.90 -33.80 -3.86
C SER A 139 -7.70 -33.03 -2.55
N ALA A 140 -6.91 -33.58 -1.63
CA ALA A 140 -6.61 -32.92 -0.36
C ALA A 140 -5.89 -31.57 -0.58
N ARG A 141 -4.94 -31.50 -1.52
CA ARG A 141 -4.29 -30.24 -1.91
C ARG A 141 -5.26 -29.23 -2.49
N ALA A 142 -6.19 -29.66 -3.33
CA ALA A 142 -7.23 -28.79 -3.88
C ALA A 142 -8.18 -28.28 -2.79
N ASP A 143 -8.52 -29.11 -1.80
CA ASP A 143 -9.34 -28.72 -0.66
C ASP A 143 -8.62 -27.72 0.24
N ILE A 144 -7.34 -27.97 0.57
CA ILE A 144 -6.50 -27.03 1.32
C ILE A 144 -6.39 -25.69 0.58
N ALA A 145 -6.15 -25.71 -0.72
CA ALA A 145 -6.07 -24.49 -1.53
C ALA A 145 -7.39 -23.70 -1.51
N ARG A 146 -8.54 -24.39 -1.60
CA ARG A 146 -9.87 -23.77 -1.46
C ARG A 146 -10.06 -23.15 -0.08
N SER A 147 -9.81 -23.90 0.99
CA SER A 147 -9.92 -23.38 2.36
C SER A 147 -8.99 -22.20 2.63
N ASN A 148 -7.77 -22.21 2.08
CA ASN A 148 -6.84 -21.09 2.18
C ASN A 148 -7.33 -19.86 1.39
N ALA A 149 -7.92 -20.07 0.21
CA ALA A 149 -8.51 -18.98 -0.58
C ALA A 149 -9.70 -18.35 0.16
N ASP A 150 -10.58 -19.17 0.74
CA ASP A 150 -11.73 -18.71 1.52
C ASP A 150 -11.27 -17.94 2.78
N LEU A 151 -10.24 -18.44 3.48
CA LEU A 151 -9.64 -17.76 4.62
C LEU A 151 -9.08 -16.40 4.21
N ALA A 152 -8.33 -16.33 3.10
CA ALA A 152 -7.76 -15.09 2.59
C ALA A 152 -8.84 -14.08 2.19
N GLU A 153 -9.96 -14.53 1.60
CA GLU A 153 -11.10 -13.68 1.29
C GLU A 153 -11.75 -13.11 2.55
N GLN A 154 -11.96 -13.94 3.57
CA GLN A 154 -12.50 -13.51 4.86
C GLN A 154 -11.56 -12.53 5.58
N GLU A 155 -10.25 -12.77 5.56
CA GLU A 155 -9.25 -11.86 6.12
C GLU A 155 -9.22 -10.53 5.37
N ALA A 156 -9.29 -10.54 4.03
CA ALA A 156 -9.34 -9.32 3.23
C ALA A 156 -10.61 -8.51 3.52
N GLU A 157 -11.76 -9.18 3.66
CA GLU A 157 -13.03 -8.51 4.01
C GLU A 157 -13.00 -7.96 5.44
N ALA A 158 -12.46 -8.71 6.40
CA ALA A 158 -12.27 -8.25 7.77
C ALA A 158 -11.34 -7.02 7.83
N ASN A 159 -10.24 -7.05 7.09
CA ASN A 159 -9.32 -5.92 6.97
C ASN A 159 -9.97 -4.70 6.30
N LYS A 160 -10.77 -4.90 5.25
CA LYS A 160 -11.54 -3.82 4.62
C LYS A 160 -12.52 -3.20 5.61
N ARG A 161 -13.27 -4.02 6.36
CA ARG A 161 -14.18 -3.55 7.41
C ARG A 161 -13.44 -2.76 8.50
N ALA A 162 -12.30 -3.28 8.95
CA ALA A 162 -11.44 -2.59 9.93
C ALA A 162 -10.89 -1.27 9.41
N MET A 163 -10.41 -1.21 8.16
CA MET A 163 -9.94 0.03 7.52
C MET A 163 -11.05 1.06 7.37
N VAL A 164 -12.24 0.65 6.92
CA VAL A 164 -13.39 1.56 6.80
C VAL A 164 -13.75 2.13 8.17
N ALA A 165 -13.81 1.30 9.22
CA ALA A 165 -14.08 1.76 10.57
C ALA A 165 -13.00 2.73 11.08
N ARG A 166 -11.71 2.45 10.85
CA ARG A 166 -10.61 3.37 11.21
C ARG A 166 -10.69 4.70 10.48
N ASN A 167 -10.87 4.67 9.16
CA ASN A 167 -10.97 5.90 8.35
C ASN A 167 -12.19 6.74 8.74
N LEU A 168 -13.32 6.11 9.06
CA LEU A 168 -14.50 6.81 9.56
C LEU A 168 -14.23 7.47 10.92
N ALA A 169 -13.63 6.73 11.86
CA ALA A 169 -13.25 7.27 13.16
C ALA A 169 -12.23 8.42 13.04
N GLU A 170 -11.23 8.29 12.16
CA GLU A 170 -10.28 9.36 11.87
C GLU A 170 -10.95 10.57 11.24
N ALA A 171 -11.86 10.38 10.28
CA ALA A 171 -12.61 11.47 9.67
C ALA A 171 -13.50 12.20 10.69
N GLU A 172 -14.10 11.48 11.64
CA GLU A 172 -14.85 12.08 12.75
C GLU A 172 -13.95 12.90 13.68
N ILE A 173 -12.77 12.37 14.05
CA ILE A 173 -11.79 13.11 14.85
C ILE A 173 -11.32 14.38 14.13
N GLN A 174 -11.04 14.29 12.82
CA GLN A 174 -10.61 15.45 12.03
C GLN A 174 -11.72 16.50 11.92
N LYS A 175 -12.98 16.08 11.73
CA LYS A 175 -14.13 17.01 11.76
C LYS A 175 -14.25 17.70 13.10
N ALA A 176 -14.11 16.97 14.21
CA ALA A 176 -14.14 17.55 15.55
C ALA A 176 -13.03 18.58 15.75
N LYS A 177 -11.78 18.27 15.34
CA LYS A 177 -10.65 19.22 15.39
C LYS A 177 -10.88 20.45 14.52
N PHE A 178 -11.42 20.27 13.32
CA PHE A 178 -11.73 21.40 12.43
C PHE A 178 -12.76 22.34 13.05
N ILE A 179 -13.81 21.80 13.69
CA ILE A 179 -14.81 22.60 14.40
C ILE A 179 -14.17 23.34 15.57
N GLU A 180 -13.32 22.68 16.36
CA GLU A 180 -12.60 23.32 17.48
C GLU A 180 -11.65 24.44 16.98
N GLU A 181 -10.94 24.22 15.88
CA GLU A 181 -10.10 25.25 15.26
C GLU A 181 -10.91 26.41 14.69
N GLU A 182 -12.04 26.14 14.04
CA GLU A 182 -12.95 27.18 13.53
C GLU A 182 -13.50 28.04 14.67
N GLU A 183 -13.90 27.42 15.79
CA GLU A 183 -14.34 28.14 16.99
C GLU A 183 -13.21 28.96 17.61
N ARG A 184 -11.99 28.43 17.68
CA ARG A 184 -10.81 29.17 18.15
C ARG A 184 -10.50 30.38 17.27
N LEU A 185 -10.52 30.21 15.95
CA LEU A 185 -10.26 31.28 14.99
C LEU A 185 -11.33 32.38 15.08
N LYS A 186 -12.62 32.00 15.19
CA LYS A 186 -13.71 32.96 15.41
C LYS A 186 -13.54 33.72 16.72
N ALA A 187 -13.17 33.03 17.81
CA ALA A 187 -12.91 33.67 19.09
C ALA A 187 -11.72 34.65 19.00
N GLU A 188 -10.64 34.28 18.30
CA GLU A 188 -9.49 35.16 18.08
C GLU A 188 -9.85 36.39 17.24
N GLU A 189 -10.65 36.22 16.17
CA GLU A 189 -11.13 37.32 15.33
C GLU A 189 -11.98 38.30 16.14
N ILE A 190 -12.92 37.79 16.96
CA ILE A 190 -13.74 38.62 17.88
C ILE A 190 -12.84 39.39 18.85
N VAL A 191 -11.81 38.74 19.42
CA VAL A 191 -10.86 39.42 20.32
C VAL A 191 -10.07 40.51 19.58
N ARG A 192 -9.60 40.23 18.35
CA ARG A 192 -8.92 41.24 17.52
C ARG A 192 -9.84 42.42 17.21
N GLU A 193 -11.10 42.19 16.84
CA GLU A 193 -12.10 43.24 16.62
C GLU A 193 -12.40 44.05 17.89
N GLN A 194 -12.45 43.39 19.06
CA GLN A 194 -12.61 44.09 20.34
C GLN A 194 -11.39 44.96 20.66
N ILE A 195 -10.17 44.46 20.42
CA ILE A 195 -8.94 45.23 20.60
C ILE A 195 -8.92 46.44 19.66
N THR A 196 -9.27 46.29 18.37
CA THR A 196 -9.31 47.42 17.45
C THR A 196 -10.37 48.43 17.85
N LYS A 197 -11.56 47.99 18.28
CA LYS A 197 -12.59 48.87 18.82
C LYS A 197 -12.10 49.65 20.05
N GLN A 198 -11.47 48.96 21.02
CA GLN A 198 -10.90 49.60 22.20
C GLN A 198 -9.77 50.56 21.85
N GLN A 199 -8.90 50.23 20.89
CA GLN A 199 -7.86 51.12 20.39
C GLN A 199 -8.45 52.39 19.77
N ILE A 200 -9.52 52.27 18.98
CA ILE A 200 -10.21 53.43 18.40
C ILE A 200 -10.85 54.29 19.49
N GLU A 201 -11.49 53.69 20.49
CA GLU A 201 -12.10 54.41 21.61
C GLU A 201 -11.04 55.15 22.46
N ILE A 202 -9.95 54.47 22.82
CA ILE A 202 -8.82 55.07 23.53
C ILE A 202 -8.15 56.16 22.69
N ALA A 203 -7.97 55.95 21.38
CA ALA A 203 -7.40 56.96 20.48
C ALA A 203 -8.30 58.20 20.36
N ALA A 204 -9.61 58.00 20.26
CA ALA A 204 -10.59 59.08 20.25
C ALA A 204 -10.62 59.86 21.58
N GLU A 205 -10.55 59.15 22.71
CA GLU A 205 -10.47 59.78 24.04
C GLU A 205 -9.15 60.53 24.24
N ALA A 206 -8.02 59.94 23.82
CA ALA A 206 -6.72 60.57 23.87
C ALA A 206 -6.66 61.83 22.99
N GLU A 207 -7.30 61.80 21.81
CA GLU A 207 -7.42 62.97 20.95
C GLU A 207 -8.32 64.05 21.57
N ALA A 208 -9.45 63.67 22.15
CA ALA A 208 -10.33 64.60 22.87
C ALA A 208 -9.61 65.26 24.07
N GLU A 209 -8.85 64.49 24.85
CA GLU A 209 -8.12 65.00 26.00
C GLU A 209 -6.90 65.85 25.59
N ARG A 210 -6.25 65.50 24.46
CA ARG A 210 -5.22 66.34 23.83
C ARG A 210 -5.82 67.69 23.42
N GLN A 211 -6.96 67.70 22.74
CA GLN A 211 -7.65 68.93 22.35
C GLN A 211 -8.04 69.77 23.57
N ARG A 212 -8.56 69.15 24.64
CA ARG A 212 -8.87 69.85 25.91
C ARG A 212 -7.64 70.49 26.53
N ARG A 213 -6.50 69.78 26.58
CA ARG A 213 -5.25 70.32 27.13
C ARG A 213 -4.70 71.45 26.29
N VAL A 214 -4.75 71.34 24.96
CA VAL A 214 -4.34 72.42 24.05
C VAL A 214 -5.25 73.64 24.26
N ALA A 215 -6.57 73.46 24.27
CA ALA A 215 -7.52 74.55 24.50
C ALA A 215 -7.35 75.23 25.87
N LYS A 216 -7.07 74.44 26.94
CA LYS A 216 -6.72 75.00 28.26
C LYS A 216 -5.40 75.76 28.22
N GLY A 217 -4.36 75.22 27.59
CA GLY A 217 -3.08 75.89 27.43
C GLY A 217 -3.19 77.20 26.65
N GLU A 218 -4.00 77.23 25.59
CA GLU A 218 -4.32 78.45 24.83
C GLU A 218 -5.10 79.46 25.69
N ALA A 219 -6.11 79.00 26.45
CA ALA A 219 -6.86 79.86 27.37
C ALA A 219 -5.96 80.47 28.47
N ASP A 220 -5.08 79.67 29.08
CA ASP A 220 -4.13 80.12 30.09
C ASP A 220 -3.10 81.09 29.49
N ALA A 221 -2.60 80.82 28.29
CA ALA A 221 -1.68 81.71 27.57
C ALA A 221 -2.34 83.07 27.25
N ILE A 222 -3.60 83.05 26.82
CA ILE A 222 -4.40 84.25 26.56
C ILE A 222 -4.62 85.04 27.85
N LEU A 223 -5.00 84.36 28.95
CA LEU A 223 -5.22 85.00 30.24
C LEU A 223 -3.93 85.64 30.77
N MET A 224 -2.79 84.94 30.69
CA MET A 224 -1.49 85.50 31.07
C MET A 224 -1.10 86.68 30.20
N ARG A 225 -1.34 86.63 28.89
CA ARG A 225 -1.06 87.76 27.99
C ARG A 225 -1.89 88.98 28.37
N TYR A 226 -3.20 88.81 28.57
CA TYR A 226 -4.07 89.91 28.99
C TYR A 226 -3.74 90.44 30.39
N LYS A 227 -3.34 89.56 31.31
CA LYS A 227 -2.91 89.98 32.64
C LYS A 227 -1.61 90.78 32.58
N ALA A 228 -0.63 90.34 31.79
CA ALA A 228 0.61 91.07 31.56
C ALA A 228 0.39 92.41 30.85
N GLU A 229 -0.54 92.47 29.89
CA GLU A 229 -0.96 93.73 29.25
C GLU A 229 -1.65 94.67 30.24
N ALA A 230 -2.53 94.15 31.09
CA ALA A 230 -3.22 94.93 32.12
C ALA A 230 -2.25 95.49 33.18
N GLU A 231 -1.32 94.66 33.68
CA GLU A 231 -0.27 95.08 34.61
C GLU A 231 0.69 96.09 33.96
N GLY A 232 1.07 95.87 32.69
CA GLY A 232 1.88 96.82 31.92
C GLY A 232 1.17 98.16 31.73
N GLN A 233 -0.12 98.15 31.42
CA GLN A 233 -0.93 99.37 31.30
C GLN A 233 -1.10 100.08 32.63
N GLN A 234 -1.34 99.36 33.73
CA GLN A 234 -1.38 99.94 35.08
C GLN A 234 -0.06 100.62 35.44
N ALA A 235 1.08 99.96 35.20
CA ALA A 235 2.39 100.56 35.46
C ALA A 235 2.63 101.85 34.63
N VAL A 236 2.17 101.89 33.37
CA VAL A 236 2.23 103.11 32.54
C VAL A 236 1.32 104.21 33.08
N LEU A 237 0.11 103.87 33.53
CA LEU A 237 -0.85 104.82 34.10
C LEU A 237 -0.37 105.37 35.45
N ASP A 238 0.19 104.53 36.31
CA ASP A 238 0.77 104.92 37.59
C ASP A 238 1.99 105.84 37.38
N ALA A 239 2.85 105.51 36.42
CA ALA A 239 3.97 106.38 36.04
C ALA A 239 3.49 107.74 35.51
N LYS A 240 2.41 107.77 34.71
CA LYS A 240 1.77 109.01 34.26
C LYS A 240 1.14 109.78 35.41
N ALA A 241 0.44 109.12 36.33
CA ALA A 241 -0.16 109.73 37.50
C ALA A 241 0.91 110.38 38.41
N ALA A 242 2.01 109.67 38.66
CA ALA A 242 3.16 110.22 39.39
C ALA A 242 3.84 111.39 38.64
N GLY A 243 3.87 111.34 37.30
CA GLY A 243 4.32 112.44 36.45
C GLY A 243 3.42 113.68 36.58
N TYR A 244 2.11 113.49 36.51
CA TYR A 244 1.12 114.55 36.70
C TYR A 244 1.17 115.14 38.10
N GLU A 245 1.35 114.32 39.13
CA GLU A 245 1.50 114.78 40.52
C GLU A 245 2.72 115.68 40.69
N LYS A 246 3.85 115.35 40.06
CA LYS A 246 5.06 116.20 40.04
C LYS A 246 4.84 117.52 39.30
N LEU A 247 4.09 117.52 38.19
CA LEU A 247 3.75 118.73 37.44
C LEU A 247 2.81 119.65 38.25
N ILE A 248 1.83 119.08 38.95
CA ILE A 248 0.90 119.81 39.83
C ILE A 248 1.66 120.41 41.03
N ALA A 249 2.62 119.67 41.61
CA ALA A 249 3.47 120.17 42.68
C ALA A 249 4.39 121.32 42.24
N ALA A 250 4.90 121.28 41.00
CA ALA A 250 5.73 122.34 40.43
C ALA A 250 4.94 123.63 40.10
N ALA A 251 3.62 123.54 39.86
CA ALA A 251 2.76 124.66 39.48
C ALA A 251 2.19 125.47 40.68
N GLY A 252 2.69 125.26 41.91
CA GLY A 252 2.33 126.12 43.05
C GLY A 252 0.85 126.12 43.43
N GLY A 253 0.14 125.02 43.20
CA GLY A 253 -1.21 124.80 43.73
C GLY A 253 -2.35 125.60 43.10
N ARG A 254 -2.14 126.27 41.96
CA ARG A 254 -3.23 126.93 41.21
C ARG A 254 -3.87 125.93 40.25
N THR A 255 -5.02 125.39 40.65
CA THR A 255 -5.83 124.40 39.91
C THR A 255 -6.35 124.86 38.54
N GLY A 256 -6.19 126.14 38.19
CA GLY A 256 -6.58 126.70 36.88
C GLY A 256 -5.52 126.53 35.77
N ASP A 257 -4.23 126.44 36.11
CA ASP A 257 -3.15 126.39 35.10
C ASP A 257 -2.73 124.94 34.76
N ALA A 258 -2.97 123.99 35.66
CA ALA A 258 -2.78 122.57 35.39
C ALA A 258 -3.83 122.00 34.42
N SER A 259 -5.06 122.53 34.44
CA SER A 259 -6.14 122.12 33.54
C SER A 259 -5.98 122.69 32.13
N THR A 260 -5.42 123.90 31.98
CA THR A 260 -5.07 124.46 30.66
C THR A 260 -3.88 123.74 30.03
N LEU A 261 -2.86 123.36 30.81
CA LEU A 261 -1.76 122.54 30.30
C LEU A 261 -2.24 121.14 29.87
N LEU A 262 -3.13 120.51 30.65
CA LEU A 262 -3.77 119.23 30.29
C LEU A 262 -4.65 119.34 29.05
N MET A 263 -5.35 120.47 28.86
CA MET A 263 -6.10 120.73 27.63
C MET A 263 -5.16 120.86 26.42
N VAL A 264 -4.01 121.53 26.53
CA VAL A 264 -3.05 121.64 25.42
C VAL A 264 -2.48 120.28 25.01
N GLU A 265 -2.11 119.42 25.96
CA GLU A 265 -1.63 118.06 25.66
C GLU A 265 -2.73 117.19 25.04
N LYS A 266 -3.98 117.31 25.52
CA LYS A 266 -5.11 116.56 24.96
C LYS A 266 -5.62 117.12 23.63
N ILE A 267 -5.40 118.40 23.32
CA ILE A 267 -5.70 118.97 22.00
C ILE A 267 -4.89 118.25 20.92
N GLU A 268 -3.60 117.94 21.14
CA GLU A 268 -2.81 117.15 20.19
C GLU A 268 -3.41 115.76 19.95
N SER A 269 -3.83 115.07 21.02
CA SER A 269 -4.48 113.76 20.90
C SER A 269 -5.85 113.83 20.21
N MET A 270 -6.63 114.90 20.44
CA MET A 270 -7.91 115.12 19.77
C MET A 270 -7.75 115.48 18.30
N VAL A 271 -6.76 116.30 17.95
CA VAL A 271 -6.45 116.65 16.56
C VAL A 271 -6.01 115.40 15.79
N ASN A 272 -5.15 114.56 16.37
CA ASN A 272 -4.76 113.30 15.75
C ASN A 272 -5.95 112.34 15.60
N ALA A 273 -6.79 112.17 16.63
CA ALA A 273 -7.99 111.33 16.54
C ALA A 273 -9.00 111.84 15.49
N GLN A 274 -9.14 113.17 15.34
CA GLN A 274 -9.97 113.78 14.30
C GLN A 274 -9.37 113.57 12.90
N VAL A 275 -8.07 113.73 12.73
CA VAL A 275 -7.38 113.47 11.44
C VAL A 275 -7.47 111.98 11.07
N GLU A 276 -7.39 111.09 12.06
CA GLU A 276 -7.49 109.64 11.85
C GLU A 276 -8.93 109.19 11.54
N ALA A 277 -9.94 109.80 12.16
CA ALA A 277 -11.34 109.63 11.79
C ALA A 277 -11.63 110.11 10.36
N ILE A 278 -11.01 111.22 9.93
CA ILE A 278 -11.12 111.72 8.55
C ILE A 278 -10.34 110.82 7.57
N ARG A 279 -9.17 110.28 7.97
CA ARG A 279 -8.39 109.34 7.14
C ARG A 279 -9.08 108.01 6.91
N ASN A 280 -9.81 107.51 7.91
CA ASN A 280 -10.54 106.24 7.84
C ASN A 280 -11.95 106.38 7.24
N MET A 281 -12.42 107.59 6.92
CA MET A 281 -13.47 107.78 5.92
C MET A 281 -12.95 107.47 4.52
N LYS A 282 -12.68 106.19 4.25
CA LYS A 282 -12.69 105.67 2.89
C LYS A 282 -14.15 105.48 2.49
N ILE A 283 -14.68 106.41 1.71
CA ILE A 283 -15.88 106.15 0.91
C ILE A 283 -15.44 105.19 -0.20
N ASP A 284 -15.35 103.90 0.13
CA ASP A 284 -14.73 102.87 -0.72
C ASP A 284 -15.61 102.46 -1.92
N LYS A 285 -16.87 102.91 -1.98
CA LYS A 285 -17.72 102.79 -3.17
C LYS A 285 -19.03 103.58 -3.02
N VAL A 286 -19.21 104.63 -3.82
CA VAL A 286 -20.56 105.14 -4.10
C VAL A 286 -21.14 104.23 -5.19
N THR A 287 -22.03 103.31 -4.79
CA THR A 287 -22.77 102.50 -5.77
C THR A 287 -24.07 103.22 -6.07
N VAL A 288 -24.05 104.08 -7.09
CA VAL A 288 -25.29 104.62 -7.67
C VAL A 288 -25.93 103.48 -8.47
N TRP A 289 -26.98 102.88 -7.92
CA TRP A 289 -27.87 102.03 -8.72
C TRP A 289 -28.72 102.95 -9.59
N ASP A 290 -28.29 103.13 -10.83
CA ASP A 290 -29.15 103.57 -11.92
C ASP A 290 -30.08 102.41 -12.29
N GLY A 291 -31.16 102.27 -11.52
CA GLY A 291 -32.30 101.46 -11.92
C GLY A 291 -33.07 102.24 -12.98
N GLY A 292 -32.66 102.08 -14.24
CA GLY A 292 -33.20 102.79 -15.39
C GLY A 292 -34.73 102.84 -15.39
N GLY A 293 -35.26 104.05 -15.19
CA GLY A 293 -36.66 104.43 -15.33
C GLY A 293 -36.71 105.88 -15.83
N ASN A 294 -37.00 106.02 -17.12
CA ASN A 294 -36.93 107.24 -17.90
C ASN A 294 -37.95 108.32 -17.44
N ASN A 295 -37.48 109.50 -17.00
CA ASN A 295 -38.04 110.83 -17.30
C ASN A 295 -37.38 111.98 -16.50
N GLY A 296 -36.75 112.92 -17.21
CA GLY A 296 -36.83 114.37 -16.92
C GLY A 296 -35.93 115.00 -15.84
N ASP A 297 -34.73 115.40 -16.28
CA ASP A 297 -33.96 116.62 -15.91
C ASP A 297 -33.49 116.82 -14.44
N GLY A 298 -32.25 116.36 -14.16
CA GLY A 298 -31.47 116.69 -12.96
C GLY A 298 -30.46 115.59 -12.62
N SER A 299 -29.16 115.83 -12.79
CA SER A 299 -28.11 114.80 -12.68
C SER A 299 -27.91 114.27 -11.25
N ALA A 300 -27.54 112.99 -11.13
CA ALA A 300 -27.39 112.25 -9.86
C ALA A 300 -26.42 112.87 -8.83
N THR A 301 -25.62 113.87 -9.20
CA THR A 301 -24.74 114.61 -8.29
C THR A 301 -25.47 115.66 -7.46
N SER A 302 -26.54 116.28 -7.95
CA SER A 302 -27.31 117.28 -7.20
C SER A 302 -28.20 116.65 -6.11
N ASN A 303 -28.70 115.43 -6.34
CA ASN A 303 -29.44 114.64 -5.34
C ASN A 303 -28.54 114.02 -4.25
N PHE A 304 -27.23 113.85 -4.50
CA PHE A 304 -26.25 113.43 -3.49
C PHE A 304 -25.87 114.60 -2.56
N VAL A 305 -25.68 115.81 -3.09
CA VAL A 305 -25.36 116.99 -2.27
C VAL A 305 -26.53 117.38 -1.36
N SER A 306 -27.76 117.28 -1.86
CA SER A 306 -28.98 117.53 -1.06
C SER A 306 -29.20 116.47 0.06
N SER A 307 -28.78 115.22 -0.16
CA SER A 307 -28.89 114.14 0.84
C SER A 307 -27.73 114.11 1.85
N LEU A 308 -26.56 114.69 1.52
CA LEU A 308 -25.46 114.90 2.46
C LEU A 308 -25.70 116.10 3.40
N VAL A 309 -26.38 117.14 2.93
CA VAL A 309 -26.79 118.29 3.76
C VAL A 309 -27.93 117.92 4.72
N LYS A 310 -28.72 116.88 4.39
CA LYS A 310 -29.78 116.33 5.26
C LYS A 310 -29.34 115.18 6.19
N SER A 311 -28.12 114.64 6.01
CA SER A 311 -27.59 113.53 6.83
C SER A 311 -26.66 113.98 7.96
N LEU A 312 -26.41 115.28 8.07
CA LEU A 312 -25.91 115.89 9.31
C LEU A 312 -27.08 115.93 10.30
N PRO A 313 -27.03 115.16 11.41
CA PRO A 313 -27.96 115.39 12.52
C PRO A 313 -27.77 116.84 12.96
N PRO A 314 -28.83 117.60 13.27
CA PRO A 314 -28.67 118.94 13.82
C PRO A 314 -27.83 118.82 15.10
N ILE A 315 -26.54 119.14 15.03
CA ILE A 315 -25.63 119.16 16.19
C ILE A 315 -26.18 120.10 17.27
N HIS A 316 -27.01 121.06 16.85
CA HIS A 316 -27.75 121.97 17.71
C HIS A 316 -28.84 121.30 18.57
N ASP A 317 -29.48 120.21 18.11
CA ASP A 317 -30.51 119.50 18.90
C ASP A 317 -29.89 118.59 19.97
N VAL A 318 -28.72 118.01 19.69
CA VAL A 318 -27.96 117.20 20.65
C VAL A 318 -27.29 118.09 21.71
N ALA A 319 -26.83 119.28 21.34
CA ALA A 319 -26.24 120.25 22.27
C ALA A 319 -27.28 120.87 23.24
N LYS A 320 -28.52 121.13 22.77
CA LYS A 320 -29.63 121.59 23.63
C LYS A 320 -30.16 120.52 24.58
N MET A 321 -30.21 119.24 24.19
CA MET A 321 -30.55 118.13 25.10
C MET A 321 -29.49 117.87 26.18
N ALA A 322 -28.23 118.29 25.94
CA ALA A 322 -27.11 118.17 26.87
C ALA A 322 -26.85 119.45 27.71
N GLY A 323 -27.67 120.50 27.55
CA GLY A 323 -27.62 121.71 28.37
C GLY A 323 -26.39 122.61 28.15
N VAL A 324 -25.78 122.58 26.96
CA VAL A 324 -24.56 123.36 26.66
C VAL A 324 -24.84 124.33 25.51
N ASP A 325 -24.76 125.64 25.79
CA ASP A 325 -24.84 126.71 24.79
C ASP A 325 -23.49 126.86 24.06
N LEU A 326 -23.52 126.68 22.74
CA LEU A 326 -22.36 126.86 21.87
C LEU A 326 -22.28 128.32 21.37
N PRO A 327 -21.06 128.92 21.29
CA PRO A 327 -20.87 130.32 20.95
C PRO A 327 -21.29 130.68 19.50
N ALA A 328 -21.81 131.91 19.34
CA ALA A 328 -22.53 132.43 18.17
C ALA A 328 -21.79 132.51 16.81
N TYR A 329 -20.57 131.99 16.70
CA TYR A 329 -19.84 131.95 15.42
C TYR A 329 -20.18 130.72 14.55
N LEU A 330 -20.97 129.77 15.08
CA LEU A 330 -21.38 128.54 14.37
C LEU A 330 -22.74 128.62 13.65
N GLY A 331 -23.32 129.81 13.56
CA GLY A 331 -24.51 130.07 12.73
C GLY A 331 -25.82 129.67 13.41
N THR A 332 -26.81 130.57 13.36
CA THR A 332 -28.16 130.39 13.89
C THR A 332 -29.11 130.00 12.76
N VAL A 333 -29.83 128.89 12.90
CA VAL A 333 -30.98 128.58 12.05
C VAL A 333 -32.25 129.06 12.76
N SER A 334 -33.02 129.88 12.06
CA SER A 334 -34.32 130.41 12.46
C SER A 334 -35.38 129.31 12.61
N ASP A 335 -36.14 129.37 13.69
CA ASP A 335 -37.25 128.48 14.03
C ASP A 335 -38.35 128.42 12.96
N PRO A 336 -38.99 127.25 12.75
CA PRO A 336 -40.34 127.16 12.20
C PRO A 336 -41.34 127.16 13.37
N THR A 337 -41.95 128.30 13.66
CA THR A 337 -43.10 128.41 14.56
C THR A 337 -44.35 128.83 13.79
N GLU A 338 -45.32 127.92 13.78
CA GLU A 338 -46.75 128.14 14.07
C GLU A 338 -47.52 129.27 13.36
N ALA A 339 -48.53 128.92 12.56
CA ALA A 339 -49.95 129.19 12.85
C ALA A 339 -50.83 129.01 11.59
N ASP A 340 -51.87 128.19 11.72
CA ASP A 340 -53.04 128.14 10.83
C ASP A 340 -53.92 129.41 10.97
N SER A 341 -54.83 129.58 10.00
CA SER A 341 -56.02 130.47 9.92
C SER A 341 -55.84 131.94 9.51
N GLU A 342 -56.10 132.27 8.23
CA GLU A 342 -57.41 132.71 7.69
C GLU A 342 -57.44 132.63 6.16
#